data_AF-A0A9Q1GY88-F1
#
_entry.id   AF-A0A9Q1GY88-F1
#
_cell.length_a   1.000
_cell.length_b   1.000
_cell.length_c   1.000
_cell.angle_alpha   90.00
_cell.angle_beta   90.00
_cell.angle_gamma   90.00
#
_symmetry.space_group_name_H-M   'P 1'
#
loop_
_entity.id
_entity.type
_entity.pdbx_description
1 polymer ?
#
loop_
_entity_poly.entity_id
_entity_poly.type
_entity_poly.pdbx_seq_one_letter_code
_entity_poly.pdbx_strand_id
1 'polypeptide(L)'
;MLKLFTAHVAEDFFSSNRYLQDHIPRCKQHVEYRFPGGVFQLTPTAFEKLETLNILVNQAERFYPFRITYDIETYLDKNDVIQSKGTKLQYIGQHKLPSISVCPNVPGYESPQCFICEGDDAQLVDAFTTYCREISQAAFERVSGSGSIAMAINTLKGMLMNEELLVQHDNKMRLIVVI
;
A
#
# COMPACT_ATOMS: atom_id res chain seq x y z
N MET A 1 7.83 23.58 -3.49
CA MET A 1 7.28 24.46 -4.56
C MET A 1 5.82 24.07 -4.76
N LEU A 2 4.90 25.03 -4.61
CA LEU A 2 3.44 24.80 -4.51
C LEU A 2 2.85 24.28 -5.83
N LYS A 3 1.99 23.26 -5.75
CA LYS A 3 1.24 22.72 -6.89
C LYS A 3 0.19 23.77 -7.29
N LEU A 4 0.38 24.39 -8.45
CA LEU A 4 -0.48 25.44 -8.97
C LEU A 4 -1.42 24.84 -10.01
N PHE A 5 -2.68 24.63 -9.64
CA PHE A 5 -3.75 24.33 -10.58
C PHE A 5 -4.25 25.67 -11.14
N THR A 6 -4.43 25.80 -12.45
CA THR A 6 -4.78 27.08 -13.08
C THR A 6 -6.06 26.96 -13.93
N ALA A 7 -6.88 28.00 -13.88
CA ALA A 7 -7.97 28.22 -14.85
C ALA A 7 -7.50 29.31 -15.83
N HIS A 8 -7.39 28.99 -17.12
CA HIS A 8 -6.72 29.84 -18.12
C HIS A 8 -7.29 31.26 -18.25
N VAL A 9 -8.58 31.47 -17.96
CA VAL A 9 -9.25 32.75 -18.24
C VAL A 9 -9.40 33.65 -17.00
N ALA A 10 -9.32 33.07 -15.80
CA ALA A 10 -9.34 33.84 -14.54
C ALA A 10 -7.94 34.29 -14.08
N GLU A 11 -6.87 33.74 -14.70
CA GLU A 11 -5.48 33.87 -14.23
C GLU A 11 -5.26 33.48 -12.75
N ASP A 12 -6.26 32.81 -12.16
CA ASP A 12 -6.25 32.39 -10.76
C ASP A 12 -5.44 31.11 -10.58
N PHE A 13 -4.58 31.16 -9.57
CA PHE A 13 -3.68 30.08 -9.20
C PHE A 13 -4.17 29.40 -7.91
N PHE A 14 -4.42 28.10 -7.97
CA PHE A 14 -4.91 27.32 -6.84
C PHE A 14 -3.82 26.39 -6.31
N SER A 15 -3.62 26.39 -4.99
CA SER A 15 -2.59 25.59 -4.31
C SER A 15 -2.89 24.08 -4.24
N SER A 16 -4.11 23.67 -4.60
CA SER A 16 -4.53 22.26 -4.60
C SER A 16 -5.69 21.99 -5.58
N ASN A 17 -5.85 20.73 -5.99
CA ASN A 17 -6.93 20.31 -6.89
C ASN A 17 -8.29 20.57 -6.26
N ARG A 18 -8.42 20.43 -4.93
CA ARG A 18 -9.68 20.67 -4.22
C ARG A 18 -10.17 22.10 -4.45
N TYR A 19 -9.28 23.08 -4.31
CA TYR A 19 -9.63 24.48 -4.54
C TYR A 19 -10.01 24.78 -5.99
N LEU A 20 -9.39 24.10 -6.96
CA LEU A 20 -9.81 24.17 -8.36
C LEU A 20 -11.21 23.56 -8.56
N GLN A 21 -11.47 22.38 -8.00
CA GLN A 21 -12.78 21.71 -8.10
C GLN A 21 -13.92 22.51 -7.47
N ASP A 22 -13.65 23.25 -6.38
CA ASP A 22 -14.62 24.15 -5.75
C ASP A 22 -14.90 25.40 -6.62
N HIS A 23 -13.92 25.83 -7.41
CA HIS A 23 -14.01 27.01 -8.28
C HIS A 23 -14.76 26.70 -9.60
N ILE A 24 -14.48 25.57 -10.24
CA ILE A 24 -15.01 25.21 -11.58
C ILE A 24 -16.53 25.39 -11.70
N PRO A 25 -17.38 24.92 -10.78
CA PRO A 25 -18.84 25.06 -10.89
C PRO A 25 -19.33 26.51 -10.87
N ARG A 26 -18.52 27.44 -10.34
CA ARG A 26 -18.83 28.87 -10.20
C ARG A 26 -18.15 29.71 -11.27
N CYS A 27 -17.23 29.11 -12.04
CA CYS A 27 -16.49 29.76 -13.10
C CYS A 27 -17.39 29.89 -14.34
N LYS A 28 -17.65 31.14 -14.76
CA LYS A 28 -18.53 31.44 -15.92
C LYS A 28 -17.81 31.36 -17.27
N GLN A 29 -16.54 30.98 -17.28
CA GLN A 29 -15.66 30.94 -18.44
C GLN A 29 -15.20 29.51 -18.72
N HIS A 30 -14.88 29.21 -19.97
CA HIS A 30 -14.45 27.89 -20.40
C HIS A 30 -13.16 27.48 -19.66
N VAL A 31 -13.23 26.43 -18.84
CA VAL A 31 -12.07 25.92 -18.10
C VAL A 31 -11.33 24.91 -18.98
N GLU A 32 -10.13 25.26 -19.44
CA GLU A 32 -9.19 24.30 -20.01
C GLU A 32 -8.18 23.88 -18.93
N TYR A 33 -8.05 22.57 -18.71
CA TYR A 33 -7.10 22.02 -17.74
C TYR A 33 -5.71 21.98 -18.35
N ARG A 34 -4.80 22.84 -17.85
CA ARG A 34 -3.39 22.79 -18.23
C ARG A 34 -2.55 22.35 -17.03
N PHE A 35 -1.94 21.17 -17.13
CA PHE A 35 -0.89 20.79 -16.19
C PHE A 35 0.33 21.68 -16.47
N PRO A 36 0.76 22.55 -15.55
CA PRO A 36 1.80 23.55 -15.83
C PRO A 36 3.18 22.94 -16.09
N GLY A 37 3.32 21.62 -15.93
CA GLY A 37 4.61 20.96 -15.88
C GLY A 37 5.29 21.27 -14.56
N GLY A 38 5.71 20.23 -13.86
CA GLY A 38 6.65 20.33 -12.75
C GLY A 38 7.82 19.42 -13.06
N VAL A 39 9.03 19.81 -12.66
CA VAL A 39 10.17 18.87 -12.69
C VAL A 39 9.79 17.73 -11.76
N PHE A 40 9.56 16.54 -12.31
CA PHE A 40 9.34 15.34 -11.51
C PHE A 40 10.62 15.09 -10.70
N GLN A 41 10.53 15.30 -9.39
CA GLN A 41 11.62 14.99 -8.49
C GLN A 41 11.39 13.60 -7.92
N LEU A 42 12.29 12.68 -8.27
CA LEU A 42 12.36 11.37 -7.66
C LEU A 42 12.60 11.55 -6.16
N THR A 43 11.66 11.09 -5.34
CA THR A 43 11.86 11.05 -3.89
C THR A 43 12.78 9.87 -3.58
N PRO A 44 13.86 10.08 -2.81
CA PRO A 44 14.80 9.00 -2.56
C PRO A 44 14.13 7.85 -1.81
N THR A 45 14.43 6.63 -2.22
CA THR A 45 13.90 5.42 -1.59
C THR A 45 14.42 5.26 -0.16
N ALA A 46 13.77 4.39 0.63
CA ALA A 46 14.27 4.08 1.97
C ALA A 46 15.72 3.57 1.94
N PHE A 47 16.07 2.76 0.93
CA PHE A 47 17.43 2.24 0.75
C PHE A 47 18.44 3.33 0.39
N GLU A 48 18.09 4.25 -0.52
CA GLU A 48 18.95 5.39 -0.84
C GLU A 48 19.21 6.27 0.37
N LYS A 49 18.19 6.49 1.22
CA LYS A 49 18.38 7.21 2.49
C LYS A 49 19.34 6.46 3.44
N LEU A 50 19.24 5.13 3.54
CA LEU A 50 20.17 4.33 4.34
C LEU A 50 21.60 4.37 3.80
N GLU A 51 21.76 4.38 2.48
CA GLU A 51 23.07 4.52 1.81
C GLU A 51 23.75 5.84 2.17
N THR A 52 23.00 6.95 2.32
CA THR A 52 23.57 8.22 2.80
C THR A 52 24.14 8.14 4.23
N LEU A 53 23.66 7.19 5.03
CA LEU A 53 24.16 6.89 6.37
C LEU A 53 25.23 5.79 6.37
N ASN A 54 25.72 5.40 5.19
CA ASN A 54 26.67 4.30 4.99
C ASN A 54 26.12 2.93 5.47
N ILE A 55 24.80 2.77 5.47
CA ILE A 55 24.11 1.51 5.79
C ILE A 55 23.70 0.84 4.48
N LEU A 56 24.47 -0.16 4.07
CA LEU A 56 24.25 -0.89 2.82
C LEU A 56 23.34 -2.10 3.05
N VAL A 57 22.18 -2.10 2.37
CA VAL A 57 21.27 -3.25 2.32
C VAL A 57 21.46 -3.97 0.98
N ASN A 58 21.82 -5.25 1.03
CA ASN A 58 21.97 -6.09 -0.16
C ASN A 58 20.66 -6.10 -0.97
N GLN A 59 20.77 -6.03 -2.29
CA GLN A 59 19.64 -5.97 -3.19
C GLN A 59 18.66 -7.14 -3.01
N ALA A 60 19.16 -8.34 -2.74
CA ALA A 60 18.35 -9.53 -2.49
C ALA A 60 17.48 -9.43 -1.23
N GLU A 61 17.80 -8.51 -0.32
CA GLU A 61 17.15 -8.32 0.98
C GLU A 61 16.36 -7.01 1.05
N ARG A 62 16.36 -6.22 -0.02
CA ARG A 62 15.57 -4.97 -0.09
C ARG A 62 14.07 -5.25 -0.15
N PHE A 63 13.68 -6.39 -0.72
CA PHE A 63 12.29 -6.74 -0.91
C PHE A 63 12.01 -8.13 -0.39
N TYR A 64 10.82 -8.31 0.16
CA TYR A 64 10.34 -9.61 0.55
C TYR A 64 10.25 -10.51 -0.70
N PRO A 65 10.92 -11.68 -0.73
CA PRO A 65 11.11 -12.44 -1.98
C PRO A 65 9.87 -13.26 -2.39
N PHE A 66 8.96 -13.50 -1.46
CA PHE A 66 7.81 -14.37 -1.64
C PHE A 66 6.53 -13.57 -1.87
N ARG A 67 5.66 -14.07 -2.75
CA ARG A 67 4.38 -13.48 -3.11
C ARG A 67 3.41 -14.56 -3.55
N ILE A 68 2.14 -14.22 -3.46
CA ILE A 68 1.06 -14.95 -4.11
C ILE A 68 0.46 -14.07 -5.19
N THR A 69 0.02 -14.69 -6.28
CA THR A 69 -0.88 -14.07 -7.26
C THR A 69 -2.16 -14.86 -7.23
N TYR A 70 -3.30 -14.19 -7.13
CA TYR A 70 -4.60 -14.84 -7.06
C TYR A 70 -5.60 -14.13 -7.95
N ASP A 71 -6.61 -14.88 -8.35
CA ASP A 71 -7.75 -14.39 -9.12
C ASP A 71 -9.05 -14.93 -8.51
N ILE A 72 -10.07 -14.08 -8.46
CA ILE A 72 -11.37 -14.40 -7.86
C ILE A 72 -12.42 -14.18 -8.92
N GLU A 73 -12.99 -15.28 -9.38
CA GLU A 73 -14.07 -15.25 -10.36
C GLU A 73 -15.40 -15.05 -9.64
N THR A 74 -16.29 -14.24 -10.22
CA THR A 74 -17.66 -14.06 -9.73
C THR A 74 -18.64 -13.94 -10.88
N TYR A 75 -19.88 -14.37 -10.66
CA TYR A 75 -20.98 -14.13 -11.59
C TYR A 75 -22.18 -13.55 -10.86
N LEU A 76 -22.98 -12.76 -11.58
CA LEU A 76 -24.20 -12.17 -11.04
C LEU A 76 -25.37 -13.15 -11.19
N ASP A 77 -25.76 -13.77 -10.09
CA ASP A 77 -26.96 -14.60 -10.01
C ASP A 77 -28.20 -13.71 -9.87
N LYS A 78 -29.20 -13.94 -10.74
CA LYS A 78 -30.45 -13.18 -10.78
C LYS A 78 -31.67 -14.02 -10.38
N ASN A 79 -31.47 -15.26 -9.92
CA ASN A 79 -32.57 -16.16 -9.61
C ASN A 79 -33.46 -15.65 -8.45
N ASP A 80 -32.87 -14.91 -7.50
CA ASP A 80 -33.57 -14.33 -6.35
C ASP A 80 -34.14 -12.93 -6.61
N VAL A 81 -34.22 -12.49 -7.88
CA VAL A 81 -34.81 -11.19 -8.23
C VAL A 81 -36.33 -11.23 -8.05
N ILE A 82 -36.77 -10.92 -6.83
CA ILE A 82 -38.18 -10.60 -6.56
C ILE A 82 -38.45 -9.25 -7.25
N GLN A 83 -39.27 -9.25 -8.31
CA GLN A 83 -39.76 -8.03 -8.93
C GLN A 83 -40.68 -7.28 -7.97
N SER A 84 -40.11 -6.50 -7.05
CA SER A 84 -40.87 -5.56 -6.23
C SER A 84 -41.33 -4.40 -7.11
N LYS A 85 -42.54 -4.53 -7.69
CA LYS A 85 -43.21 -3.43 -8.38
C LYS A 85 -43.44 -2.29 -7.38
N GLY A 86 -42.76 -1.16 -7.57
CA GLY A 86 -43.10 0.12 -6.91
C GLY A 86 -42.04 0.73 -5.98
N THR A 87 -40.91 0.07 -5.72
CA THR A 87 -39.81 0.68 -4.95
C THR A 87 -38.79 1.38 -5.85
N LYS A 88 -38.30 2.56 -5.44
CA LYS A 88 -37.16 3.26 -6.09
C LYS A 88 -35.87 2.42 -6.07
N LEU A 89 -35.81 1.43 -5.18
CA LEU A 89 -34.71 0.46 -5.07
C LEU A 89 -35.16 -0.87 -5.66
N GLN A 90 -34.39 -1.38 -6.62
CA GLN A 90 -34.62 -2.65 -7.29
C GLN A 90 -33.43 -3.56 -7.02
N TYR A 91 -33.70 -4.77 -6.54
CA TYR A 91 -32.70 -5.81 -6.43
C TYR A 91 -32.48 -6.43 -7.81
N ILE A 92 -31.23 -6.44 -8.29
CA ILE A 92 -30.87 -6.89 -9.66
C ILE A 92 -30.15 -8.23 -9.68
N GLY A 93 -29.80 -8.79 -8.51
CA GLY A 93 -29.06 -10.04 -8.34
C GLY A 93 -28.03 -9.97 -7.21
N GLN A 94 -27.36 -11.10 -6.97
CA GLN A 94 -26.26 -11.27 -6.03
C GLN A 94 -25.04 -11.85 -6.75
N HIS A 95 -23.85 -11.32 -6.47
CA HIS A 95 -22.60 -11.96 -6.92
C HIS A 95 -22.41 -13.27 -6.15
N LYS A 96 -22.26 -14.37 -6.88
CA LYS A 96 -21.88 -15.68 -6.35
C LYS A 96 -20.42 -15.94 -6.65
N LEU A 97 -19.76 -16.67 -5.75
CA LEU A 97 -18.34 -16.98 -5.80
C LEU A 97 -18.12 -18.40 -6.35
N PRO A 98 -17.92 -18.61 -7.66
CA PRO A 98 -17.66 -19.91 -8.26
C PRO A 98 -16.27 -20.46 -7.94
N SER A 99 -15.23 -19.62 -7.90
CA SER A 99 -13.86 -20.12 -7.74
C SER A 99 -12.85 -19.06 -7.34
N ILE A 100 -11.79 -19.51 -6.68
CA ILE A 100 -10.59 -18.72 -6.38
C ILE A 100 -9.38 -19.49 -6.89
N SER A 101 -8.52 -18.86 -7.69
CA SER A 101 -7.25 -19.45 -8.12
C SER A 101 -6.07 -18.72 -7.50
N VAL A 102 -4.98 -19.43 -7.22
CA VAL A 102 -3.79 -18.88 -6.59
C VAL A 102 -2.52 -19.58 -7.11
N CYS A 103 -1.48 -18.79 -7.36
CA CYS A 103 -0.16 -19.25 -7.76
C CYS A 103 0.89 -18.49 -6.93
N PRO A 104 1.56 -19.15 -5.98
CA PRO A 104 2.65 -18.55 -5.21
C PRO A 104 4.00 -18.80 -5.89
N ASN A 105 5.03 -18.04 -5.50
CA ASN A 105 6.43 -18.33 -5.83
C ASN A 105 7.22 -18.89 -4.64
N VAL A 106 6.53 -19.50 -3.68
CA VAL A 106 7.12 -20.08 -2.47
C VAL A 106 7.55 -21.52 -2.77
N PRO A 107 8.81 -21.91 -2.46
CA PRO A 107 9.31 -23.25 -2.74
C PRO A 107 8.48 -24.35 -2.07
N GLY A 108 7.98 -25.31 -2.85
CA GLY A 108 7.06 -26.37 -2.45
C GLY A 108 5.58 -26.07 -2.75
N TYR A 109 5.26 -24.86 -3.21
CA TYR A 109 3.89 -24.42 -3.50
C TYR A 109 3.75 -23.83 -4.91
N GLU A 110 4.77 -23.89 -5.76
CA GLU A 110 4.83 -23.18 -7.05
C GLU A 110 3.76 -23.61 -8.07
N SER A 111 3.05 -24.70 -7.80
CA SER A 111 1.96 -25.16 -8.66
C SER A 111 0.69 -24.33 -8.41
N PRO A 112 -0.01 -23.88 -9.48
CA PRO A 112 -1.26 -23.16 -9.33
C PRO A 112 -2.32 -24.07 -8.71
N GLN A 113 -3.10 -23.52 -7.78
CA GLN A 113 -4.23 -24.20 -7.16
C GLN A 113 -5.52 -23.42 -7.45
N CYS A 114 -6.57 -24.13 -7.82
CA CYS A 114 -7.90 -23.58 -8.03
C CYS A 114 -8.88 -24.25 -7.08
N PHE A 115 -9.58 -23.43 -6.30
CA PHE A 115 -10.64 -23.86 -5.41
C PHE A 115 -11.98 -23.55 -6.07
N ILE A 116 -12.88 -24.51 -6.09
CA ILE A 116 -14.20 -24.41 -6.74
C ILE A 116 -15.27 -24.46 -5.66
N CYS A 117 -16.29 -23.61 -5.77
CA CYS A 117 -17.43 -23.60 -4.86
C CYS A 117 -18.39 -24.74 -5.19
N GLU A 118 -18.64 -25.60 -4.20
CA GLU A 118 -19.60 -26.71 -4.28
C GLU A 118 -20.90 -26.41 -3.52
N GLY A 119 -21.26 -25.13 -3.43
CA GLY A 119 -22.51 -24.65 -2.82
C GLY A 119 -22.38 -23.94 -1.48
N ASP A 120 -21.17 -23.83 -0.94
CA ASP A 120 -20.87 -23.05 0.27
C ASP A 120 -19.69 -22.10 0.04
N ASP A 121 -20.01 -20.83 -0.19
CA ASP A 121 -19.04 -19.76 -0.40
C ASP A 121 -18.11 -19.58 0.82
N ALA A 122 -18.60 -19.84 2.03
CA ALA A 122 -17.81 -19.68 3.25
C ALA A 122 -16.73 -20.76 3.35
N GLN A 123 -17.04 -22.01 2.97
CA GLN A 123 -16.06 -23.09 2.90
C GLN A 123 -14.98 -22.82 1.86
N LEU A 124 -15.38 -22.28 0.69
CA LEU A 124 -14.42 -21.89 -0.35
C LEU A 124 -13.43 -20.83 0.16
N VAL A 125 -13.94 -19.80 0.84
CA VAL A 125 -13.10 -18.74 1.42
C VAL A 125 -12.20 -19.29 2.54
N ASP A 126 -12.71 -20.18 3.39
CA ASP A 126 -11.92 -20.78 4.47
C ASP A 126 -10.79 -21.67 3.93
N ALA A 127 -11.06 -22.46 2.89
CA ALA A 127 -10.06 -23.27 2.20
C ALA A 127 -8.95 -22.40 1.59
N PHE A 128 -9.32 -21.34 0.86
CA PHE A 128 -8.38 -20.41 0.26
C PHE A 128 -7.51 -19.68 1.30
N THR A 129 -8.13 -19.16 2.37
CA THR A 129 -7.40 -18.44 3.43
C THR A 129 -6.51 -19.36 4.24
N THR A 130 -6.93 -20.61 4.49
CA THR A 130 -6.09 -21.63 5.13
C THR A 130 -4.86 -21.94 4.29
N TYR A 131 -5.02 -22.14 2.98
CA TYR A 131 -3.89 -22.37 2.10
C TYR A 131 -2.93 -21.16 2.03
N CYS A 132 -3.45 -19.93 2.00
CA CYS A 132 -2.62 -18.72 2.07
C CYS A 132 -1.81 -18.64 3.38
N ARG A 133 -2.39 -19.09 4.50
CA ARG A 133 -1.71 -19.14 5.80
C ARG A 133 -0.56 -20.15 5.79
N GLU A 134 -0.78 -21.32 5.20
CA GLU A 134 0.27 -22.34 5.02
C GLU A 134 1.44 -21.82 4.18
N ILE A 135 1.14 -21.20 3.03
CA ILE A 135 2.15 -20.56 2.17
C ILE A 135 2.91 -19.47 2.95
N SER A 136 2.19 -18.63 3.70
CA SER A 136 2.79 -17.56 4.49
C SER A 136 3.73 -18.11 5.56
N GLN A 137 3.37 -19.20 6.22
CA GLN A 137 4.20 -19.86 7.23
C GLN A 137 5.47 -20.43 6.58
N ALA A 138 5.32 -21.15 5.47
CA ALA A 138 6.45 -21.70 4.72
C ALA A 138 7.41 -20.61 4.21
N ALA A 139 6.87 -19.47 3.76
CA ALA A 139 7.65 -18.32 3.34
C ALA A 139 8.40 -17.68 4.51
N PHE A 140 7.75 -17.52 5.66
CA PHE A 140 8.34 -16.93 6.87
C PHE A 140 9.54 -17.72 7.38
N GLU A 141 9.44 -19.06 7.42
CA GLU A 141 10.52 -19.96 7.82
C GLU A 141 11.78 -19.79 6.95
N ARG A 142 11.59 -19.51 5.66
CA ARG A 142 12.69 -19.28 4.71
C ARG A 142 13.32 -17.89 4.86
N VAL A 143 12.54 -16.87 5.21
CA VAL A 143 13.04 -15.50 5.40
C VAL A 143 13.77 -15.32 6.73
N SER A 144 13.37 -16.06 7.77
CA SER A 144 14.01 -15.98 9.10
C SER A 144 15.46 -16.50 9.10
N GLY A 145 15.90 -17.18 8.03
CA GLY A 145 17.28 -17.62 7.82
C GLY A 145 18.22 -16.60 7.15
N SER A 146 17.70 -15.49 6.58
CA SER A 146 18.52 -14.47 5.88
C SER A 146 18.87 -13.29 6.80
N GLY A 147 20.16 -13.13 7.13
CA GLY A 147 20.64 -12.34 8.27
C GLY A 147 21.05 -10.88 8.03
N SER A 148 20.95 -10.28 6.83
CA SER A 148 21.54 -8.94 6.63
C SER A 148 20.65 -7.76 7.05
N ILE A 149 19.32 -7.86 6.94
CA ILE A 149 18.42 -6.77 7.36
C ILE A 149 18.53 -6.53 8.87
N ALA A 150 18.73 -7.61 9.65
CA ALA A 150 18.91 -7.53 11.09
C ALA A 150 20.11 -6.64 11.46
N MET A 151 21.20 -6.67 10.69
CA MET A 151 22.35 -5.79 10.92
C MET A 151 22.01 -4.32 10.68
N ALA A 152 21.33 -3.99 9.57
CA ALA A 152 20.90 -2.62 9.29
C ALA A 152 19.97 -2.08 10.40
N ILE A 153 19.04 -2.90 10.88
CA ILE A 153 18.16 -2.57 12.01
C ILE A 153 18.98 -2.31 13.29
N ASN A 154 19.98 -3.14 13.58
CA ASN A 154 20.81 -2.97 14.77
C ASN A 154 21.68 -1.70 14.69
N THR A 155 22.22 -1.38 13.51
CA THR A 155 22.99 -0.14 13.29
C THR A 155 22.12 1.09 13.55
N LEU A 156 20.89 1.13 13.00
CA LEU A 156 19.96 2.23 13.23
C LEU A 156 19.57 2.36 14.71
N LYS A 157 19.32 1.24 15.40
CA LYS A 157 19.05 1.23 16.84
C LYS A 157 20.22 1.82 17.63
N GLY A 158 21.46 1.46 17.29
CA GLY A 158 22.65 2.04 17.91
C GLY A 158 22.77 3.56 17.70
N MET A 159 22.46 4.04 16.49
CA MET A 159 22.45 5.47 16.19
C MET A 159 21.43 6.24 17.03
N LEU A 160 20.20 5.72 17.14
CA LEU A 160 19.13 6.34 17.94
C LEU A 160 19.50 6.42 19.44
N MET A 161 20.06 5.34 20.00
CA MET A 161 20.48 5.29 21.41
C MET A 161 21.61 6.29 21.70
N ASN A 162 22.54 6.48 20.76
CA ASN A 162 23.63 7.45 20.90
C ASN A 162 23.14 8.90 20.83
N GLU A 163 22.13 9.18 20.00
CA GLU A 163 21.51 10.50 19.91
C GLU A 163 20.81 10.88 21.23
N GLU A 164 20.09 9.95 21.85
CA GLU A 164 19.46 10.15 23.16
C GLU A 164 20.49 10.41 24.27
N LEU A 165 21.62 9.71 24.25
CA LEU A 165 22.73 9.93 25.20
C LEU A 165 23.38 11.31 25.05
N LEU A 166 23.55 11.81 23.82
CA LEU A 166 24.08 13.14 23.56
C LEU A 166 23.12 14.24 24.05
N VAL A 167 21.81 14.07 23.81
CA VAL A 167 20.78 15.00 24.32
C VAL A 167 20.74 15.02 25.85
N GLN A 168 20.90 13.87 26.51
CA GLN A 168 20.97 13.81 27.97
C GLN A 168 22.26 14.41 28.54
N HIS A 169 23.40 14.24 27.86
CA HIS A 169 24.66 14.84 28.27
C HIS A 169 24.65 16.38 28.15
N ASP A 170 24.06 16.91 27.07
CA ASP A 170 23.90 18.37 26.89
C ASP A 170 22.95 19.00 27.92
N ASN A 171 21.86 18.30 28.28
CA ASN A 171 20.96 18.77 29.34
C ASN A 171 21.60 18.72 30.73
N LYS A 172 22.52 17.79 31.00
CA LYS A 172 23.30 17.76 32.25
C LYS A 172 24.35 18.89 32.32
N MET A 173 24.98 19.24 31.19
CA MET A 173 25.97 20.32 31.12
C MET A 173 25.34 21.71 31.29
N ARG A 174 24.06 21.90 30.92
CA ARG A 174 23.34 23.17 31.14
C ARG A 174 22.88 23.40 32.59
N LEU A 175 22.91 22.38 33.46
CA LEU A 175 22.56 22.52 34.88
C LEU A 175 23.75 22.87 35.80
N ILE A 176 24.98 22.96 35.26
CA ILE A 176 26.20 23.27 36.05
C ILE A 176 26.73 24.68 35.68
N VAL A 177 25.86 25.68 35.57
CA VAL A 177 26.23 27.10 35.66
C VAL A 177 25.07 27.86 36.32
N VAL A 178 24.74 27.50 37.56
CA VAL A 178 24.04 28.39 38.49
C VAL A 178 24.67 28.16 39.86
N ILE A 179 25.74 28.89 40.15
CA ILE A 179 26.20 29.17 41.51
C ILE A 179 26.32 30.68 41.62
#